data_AF-A0A7K3A6J9-F1
#
_entry.id   AF-A0A7K3A6J9-F1
#
_cell.length_a   1.000
_cell.length_b   1.000
_cell.length_c   1.000
_cell.angle_alpha   90.00
_cell.angle_beta   90.00
_cell.angle_gamma   90.00
#
_symmetry.space_group_name_H-M   'P 1'
#
loop_
_entity.id
_entity.type
_entity.pdbx_description
1 polymer ?
#
loop_
_entity_poly.entity_id
_entity_poly.type
_entity_poly.pdbx_seq_one_letter_code
_entity_poly.pdbx_strand_id
1 'polypeptide(L)'
;MPVNEHPDPTLCHLNETVLEANGWPPFSGTFDLLSDGRFDLPTQQGVYVFLAGGKKIAYPRGESSIVYLGKGEGGRRGVRGRVGRHRGYIKQGPHERYVMHPAHEWIMARGGSVLYSLAPDGSGSAGMERKLREAFKLLHRTRPVGNGIDA
;
A
#
# COMPACT_ATOMS: atom_id res chain seq x y z
N MET A 1 21.85 4.32 5.09
CA MET A 1 21.03 3.11 5.24
C MET A 1 20.64 2.69 3.84
N PRO A 2 21.00 1.49 3.37
CA PRO A 2 20.69 1.08 2.01
C PRO A 2 19.17 1.00 1.84
N VAL A 3 18.70 1.46 0.69
CA VAL A 3 17.33 1.28 0.21
C VAL A 3 17.07 -0.22 0.24
N ASN A 4 16.15 -0.69 1.09
CA ASN A 4 15.62 -2.05 0.95
C ASN A 4 14.91 -2.07 -0.40
N GLU A 5 15.63 -2.53 -1.43
CA GLU A 5 15.07 -2.91 -2.72
C GLU A 5 14.05 -3.99 -2.42
N HIS A 6 12.78 -3.64 -2.29
CA HIS A 6 11.72 -4.60 -2.50
C HIS A 6 11.76 -4.92 -4.00
N PRO A 7 12.21 -6.12 -4.42
CA PRO A 7 12.46 -6.42 -5.84
C PRO A 7 11.15 -6.78 -6.55
N ASP A 8 10.06 -6.08 -6.24
CA ASP A 8 8.76 -6.31 -6.85
C ASP A 8 8.71 -5.60 -8.19
N PRO A 9 8.70 -6.31 -9.33
CA PRO A 9 8.75 -5.67 -10.64
C PRO A 9 7.52 -4.79 -10.90
N THR A 10 6.38 -5.12 -10.28
CA THR A 10 5.17 -4.29 -10.38
C THR A 10 5.35 -2.99 -9.61
N LEU A 11 5.96 -3.02 -8.42
CA LEU A 11 6.26 -1.79 -7.68
C LEU A 11 7.21 -0.88 -8.48
N CYS A 12 8.28 -1.44 -9.06
CA CYS A 12 9.19 -0.71 -9.93
C CYS A 12 8.46 -0.09 -11.12
N HIS A 13 7.63 -0.87 -11.82
CA HIS A 13 6.84 -0.39 -12.94
C HIS A 13 5.88 0.74 -12.55
N LEU A 14 5.22 0.64 -11.38
CA LEU A 14 4.33 1.70 -10.89
C LEU A 14 5.08 2.97 -10.50
N ASN A 15 6.28 2.85 -9.92
CA ASN A 15 7.15 3.99 -9.65
C ASN A 15 7.47 4.74 -10.95
N GLU A 16 8.01 4.03 -11.95
CA GLU A 16 8.46 4.63 -13.20
C GLU A 16 7.29 5.20 -14.03
N THR A 17 6.25 4.41 -14.26
CA THR A 17 5.19 4.74 -15.22
C THR A 17 4.06 5.59 -14.67
N VAL A 18 3.92 5.64 -13.33
CA VAL A 18 2.86 6.43 -12.68
C VAL A 18 3.45 7.53 -11.83
N LEU A 19 4.29 7.22 -10.84
CA LEU A 19 4.74 8.25 -9.90
C LEU A 19 5.71 9.21 -10.59
N GLU A 20 6.84 8.71 -11.07
CA GLU A 20 7.91 9.50 -11.68
C GLU A 20 7.43 10.19 -12.97
N ALA A 21 6.67 9.48 -13.83
CA ALA A 21 6.08 10.05 -15.04
C ALA A 21 5.12 11.23 -14.78
N ASN A 22 4.59 11.37 -13.55
CA ASN A 22 3.74 12.49 -13.15
C ASN A 22 4.46 13.51 -12.25
N GLY A 23 5.78 13.39 -12.10
CA GLY A 23 6.58 14.24 -11.20
C GLY A 23 6.30 14.01 -9.73
N TRP A 24 5.76 12.85 -9.36
CA TRP A 24 5.51 12.45 -7.98
C TRP A 24 6.69 11.63 -7.44
N PRO A 25 7.00 11.73 -6.13
CA PRO A 25 8.08 10.93 -5.56
C PRO A 25 7.75 9.43 -5.65
N PRO A 26 8.73 8.55 -5.88
CA PRO A 26 8.50 7.11 -5.88
C PRO A 26 8.12 6.61 -4.48
N PHE A 27 7.57 5.39 -4.41
CA PHE A 27 7.37 4.73 -3.13
C PHE A 27 8.71 4.59 -2.39
N SER A 28 8.72 5.04 -1.14
CA SER A 28 9.90 5.04 -0.29
C SER A 28 9.53 4.75 1.16
N GLY A 29 10.56 4.66 2.00
CA GLY A 29 10.44 4.11 3.34
C GLY A 29 10.15 2.61 3.29
N THR A 30 10.29 1.94 4.43
CA THR A 30 9.78 0.57 4.61
C THR A 30 9.46 0.43 6.08
N PHE A 31 8.21 0.12 6.39
CA PHE A 31 7.79 -0.11 7.77
C PHE A 31 7.13 -1.48 7.89
N ASP A 32 7.60 -2.28 8.84
CA ASP A 32 6.98 -3.55 9.20
C ASP A 32 5.71 -3.28 10.03
N LEU A 33 4.54 -3.63 9.49
CA LEU A 33 3.26 -3.35 10.12
C LEU A 33 3.08 -4.05 11.48
N LEU A 34 3.80 -5.16 11.72
CA LEU A 34 3.73 -5.90 12.98
C LEU A 34 4.73 -5.40 14.02
N SER A 35 5.76 -4.65 13.63
CA SER A 35 6.77 -4.12 14.54
C SER A 35 6.15 -3.38 15.73
N ASP A 36 6.64 -3.62 16.95
CA ASP A 36 6.25 -2.89 18.17
C ASP A 36 6.97 -1.54 18.33
N GLY A 37 7.90 -1.24 17.42
CA GLY A 37 8.63 0.02 17.40
C GLY A 37 7.75 1.25 17.10
N ARG A 38 8.39 2.44 17.20
CA ARG A 38 7.73 3.71 16.86
C ARG A 38 7.23 3.68 15.41
N PHE A 39 5.95 3.96 15.25
CA PHE A 39 5.27 4.02 13.96
C PHE A 39 5.46 5.40 13.32
N ASP A 40 6.60 5.60 12.64
CA ASP A 40 7.02 6.91 12.15
C ASP A 40 6.79 7.08 10.64
N LEU A 41 5.51 7.06 10.23
CA LEU A 41 5.10 7.43 8.86
C LEU A 41 4.83 8.93 8.77
N PRO A 42 4.91 9.57 7.60
CA PRO A 42 4.54 10.99 7.47
C PRO A 42 3.05 11.27 7.74
N THR A 43 2.75 12.45 8.29
CA THR A 43 1.37 12.92 8.51
C THR A 43 0.77 13.63 7.29
N GLN A 44 1.58 13.83 6.24
CA GLN A 44 1.20 14.46 4.99
C GLN A 44 0.27 13.56 4.17
N GLN A 45 -0.46 14.18 3.25
CA GLN A 45 -1.24 13.46 2.25
C GLN A 45 -0.34 12.68 1.29
N GLY A 46 -0.85 11.56 0.78
CA GLY A 46 -0.10 10.69 -0.11
C GLY A 46 -0.78 9.35 -0.31
N VAL A 47 -0.07 8.45 -0.95
CA VAL A 47 -0.46 7.07 -1.18
C VAL A 47 0.44 6.12 -0.42
N TYR A 48 -0.07 4.93 -0.14
CA TYR A 48 0.69 3.86 0.48
C TYR A 48 0.36 2.53 -0.19
N VAL A 49 1.31 1.61 -0.09
CA VAL A 49 1.21 0.27 -0.64
C VAL A 49 1.56 -0.74 0.44
N PHE A 50 0.76 -1.81 0.54
CA PHE A 50 1.04 -2.95 1.40
C PHE A 50 1.65 -4.07 0.58
N LEU A 51 2.77 -4.60 1.05
CA LEU A 51 3.50 -5.71 0.43
C LEU A 51 3.46 -6.93 1.34
N ALA A 52 3.06 -8.08 0.81
CA ALA A 52 3.07 -9.34 1.54
C ALA A 52 4.50 -9.74 1.92
N GLY A 53 4.69 -10.21 3.16
CA GLY A 53 5.99 -10.67 3.65
C GLY A 53 6.43 -11.97 2.97
N GLY A 54 7.53 -11.92 2.21
CA GLY A 54 8.24 -13.11 1.73
C GLY A 54 7.54 -13.97 0.67
N LYS A 55 6.35 -13.58 0.19
CA LYS A 55 5.60 -14.31 -0.85
C LYS A 55 4.96 -13.34 -1.84
N LYS A 56 4.97 -13.72 -3.12
CA LYS A 56 4.19 -13.04 -4.16
C LYS A 56 2.79 -13.65 -4.26
N ILE A 57 1.82 -12.83 -4.63
CA ILE A 57 0.44 -13.22 -4.90
C ILE A 57 0.33 -13.44 -6.41
N ALA A 58 -0.25 -14.57 -6.80
CA ALA A 58 -0.57 -14.85 -8.19
C ALA A 58 -1.78 -14.01 -8.62
N TYR A 59 -1.60 -13.25 -9.69
CA TYR A 59 -2.64 -12.50 -10.37
C TYR A 59 -2.93 -13.14 -11.73
N PRO A 60 -4.07 -12.84 -12.40
CA PRO A 60 -4.39 -13.38 -13.72
C PRO A 60 -3.29 -13.20 -14.76
N ARG A 61 -2.49 -12.13 -14.62
CA ARG A 61 -1.28 -11.91 -15.40
C ARG A 61 -0.09 -11.61 -14.48
N GLY A 62 0.76 -12.59 -14.26
CA GLY A 62 1.98 -12.46 -13.47
C GLY A 62 1.75 -12.48 -11.96
N GLU A 63 2.79 -12.14 -11.21
CA GLU A 63 2.79 -12.19 -9.75
C GLU A 63 3.30 -10.88 -9.16
N SER A 64 2.77 -10.48 -8.01
CA SER A 64 3.26 -9.32 -7.25
C SER A 64 3.02 -9.52 -5.76
N SER A 65 3.91 -8.98 -4.94
CA SER A 65 3.76 -8.87 -3.48
C SER A 65 2.78 -7.79 -3.06
N ILE A 66 2.34 -6.90 -3.97
CA ILE A 66 1.38 -5.84 -3.65
C ILE A 66 0.04 -6.47 -3.27
N VAL A 67 -0.41 -6.19 -2.05
CA VAL A 67 -1.68 -6.64 -1.47
C VAL A 67 -2.75 -5.56 -1.62
N TYR A 68 -2.39 -4.31 -1.40
CA TYR A 68 -3.32 -3.20 -1.29
C TYR A 68 -2.65 -1.87 -1.67
N LEU A 69 -3.37 -1.05 -2.42
CA LEU A 69 -3.04 0.35 -2.69
C LEU A 69 -4.08 1.26 -2.04
N GLY A 70 -3.65 2.24 -1.25
CA GLY A 70 -4.54 3.18 -0.58
C GLY A 70 -4.00 4.59 -0.48
N LYS A 71 -4.82 5.50 0.05
CA LYS A 71 -4.46 6.92 0.25
C LYS A 71 -4.64 7.41 1.67
N GLY A 72 -3.83 8.40 2.03
CA GLY A 72 -3.96 9.28 3.18
C GLY A 72 -4.34 10.70 2.74
N GLU A 73 -5.35 11.28 3.38
CA GLU A 73 -5.82 12.65 3.11
C GLU A 73 -5.34 13.62 4.20
N GLY A 74 -5.09 14.88 3.82
CA GLY A 74 -4.43 15.89 4.66
C GLY A 74 -5.16 16.32 5.93
N GLY A 75 -6.39 15.87 6.16
CA GLY A 75 -7.20 16.28 7.31
C GLY A 75 -6.72 15.74 8.66
N ARG A 76 -6.76 14.41 8.87
CA ARG A 76 -6.69 13.82 10.23
C ARG A 76 -5.40 13.11 10.61
N ARG A 77 -4.33 13.16 9.78
CA ARG A 77 -2.95 12.60 9.94
C ARG A 77 -2.42 11.95 8.64
N GLY A 78 -3.03 12.21 7.48
CA GLY A 78 -2.49 11.76 6.19
C GLY A 78 -2.23 10.26 6.12
N VAL A 79 -1.07 9.90 5.58
CA VAL A 79 -0.63 8.50 5.45
C VAL A 79 -0.53 7.83 6.83
N ARG A 80 0.12 8.46 7.81
CA ARG A 80 0.25 7.93 9.19
C ARG A 80 -1.10 7.57 9.79
N GLY A 81 -2.10 8.44 9.66
CA GLY A 81 -3.43 8.21 10.22
C GLY A 81 -4.11 6.98 9.63
N ARG A 82 -4.10 6.87 8.29
CA ARG A 82 -4.77 5.78 7.58
C ARG A 82 -4.06 4.45 7.77
N VAL A 83 -2.75 4.42 7.63
CA VAL A 83 -1.98 3.19 7.85
C VAL A 83 -2.00 2.79 9.32
N GLY A 84 -1.96 3.74 10.26
CA GLY A 84 -2.08 3.45 11.69
C GLY A 84 -3.41 2.78 12.05
N ARG A 85 -4.52 3.17 11.40
CA ARG A 85 -5.82 2.49 11.54
C ARG A 85 -5.76 1.05 11.05
N HIS A 86 -5.22 0.82 9.84
CA HIS A 86 -5.03 -0.53 9.32
C HIS A 86 -4.13 -1.37 10.23
N ARG A 87 -3.03 -0.80 10.72
CA ARG A 87 -2.12 -1.45 11.67
C ARG A 87 -2.84 -1.88 12.95
N GLY A 88 -3.75 -1.06 13.48
CA GLY A 88 -4.58 -1.42 14.63
C GLY A 88 -5.36 -2.72 14.39
N TYR A 89 -6.03 -2.82 13.24
CA TYR A 89 -6.77 -4.04 12.87
C TYR A 89 -5.85 -5.22 12.55
N ILE A 90 -4.75 -5.00 11.84
CA ILE A 90 -3.74 -6.02 11.52
C ILE A 90 -3.15 -6.63 12.81
N LYS A 91 -2.85 -5.82 13.82
CA LYS A 91 -2.29 -6.27 15.11
C LYS A 91 -3.30 -6.98 16.00
N GLN A 92 -4.59 -6.66 15.89
CA GLN A 92 -5.65 -7.44 16.55
C GLN A 92 -5.72 -8.86 15.98
N GLY A 93 -5.16 -9.05 14.78
CA GLY A 93 -4.97 -10.35 14.19
C GLY A 93 -6.29 -11.05 13.85
N PRO A 94 -6.21 -12.33 13.48
CA PRO A 94 -7.36 -13.15 13.13
C PRO A 94 -8.16 -13.63 14.35
N HIS A 95 -8.16 -12.90 15.47
CA HIS A 95 -8.89 -13.32 16.67
C HIS A 95 -10.40 -13.20 16.44
N GLU A 96 -10.99 -14.36 16.14
CA GLU A 96 -12.38 -14.78 16.31
C GLU A 96 -13.45 -13.68 16.43
N ARG A 97 -14.40 -13.72 15.48
CA ARG A 97 -15.76 -13.11 15.48
C ARG A 97 -16.01 -11.80 14.73
N TYR A 98 -15.01 -11.16 14.11
CA TYR A 98 -15.30 -10.01 13.24
C TYR A 98 -15.41 -10.42 11.76
N VAL A 99 -16.65 -10.75 11.36
CA VAL A 99 -17.06 -11.20 10.01
C VAL A 99 -16.79 -10.17 8.89
N MET A 100 -16.26 -8.97 9.21
CA MET A 100 -16.17 -7.82 8.31
C MET A 100 -14.74 -7.31 8.05
N HIS A 101 -13.70 -8.02 8.45
CA HIS A 101 -12.33 -7.55 8.19
C HIS A 101 -11.97 -7.66 6.70
N PRO A 102 -11.48 -6.57 6.08
CA PRO A 102 -10.97 -6.60 4.72
C PRO A 102 -9.84 -7.63 4.54
N ALA A 103 -9.82 -8.32 3.39
CA ALA A 103 -8.89 -9.40 3.12
C ALA A 103 -7.41 -8.99 3.23
N HIS A 104 -7.07 -7.74 2.93
CA HIS A 104 -5.69 -7.27 3.06
C HIS A 104 -5.21 -7.24 4.50
N GLU A 105 -6.04 -6.87 5.47
CA GLU A 105 -5.61 -6.82 6.87
C GLU A 105 -5.27 -8.22 7.39
N TRP A 106 -6.03 -9.23 6.97
CA TRP A 106 -5.74 -10.64 7.25
C TRP A 106 -4.46 -11.14 6.61
N ILE A 107 -4.18 -10.74 5.37
CA ILE A 107 -2.93 -11.10 4.69
C ILE A 107 -1.75 -10.46 5.41
N MET A 108 -1.85 -9.17 5.72
CA MET A 108 -0.78 -8.41 6.36
C MET A 108 -0.53 -8.83 7.82
N ALA A 109 -1.53 -9.42 8.51
CA ALA A 109 -1.35 -10.00 9.84
C ALA A 109 -0.39 -11.20 9.87
N ARG A 110 -0.07 -11.80 8.72
CA ARG A 110 0.92 -12.88 8.58
C ARG A 110 2.34 -12.37 8.28
N GLY A 111 2.52 -11.06 8.31
CA GLY A 111 3.76 -10.39 7.96
C GLY A 111 3.63 -9.62 6.66
N GLY A 112 4.17 -8.41 6.66
CA GLY A 112 4.23 -7.57 5.48
C GLY A 112 4.66 -6.14 5.82
N SER A 113 5.08 -5.42 4.79
CA SER A 113 5.58 -4.06 4.92
C SER A 113 4.63 -3.05 4.29
N VAL A 114 4.79 -1.80 4.69
CA VAL A 114 4.18 -0.64 4.03
C VAL A 114 5.26 0.30 3.52
N LEU A 115 5.04 0.81 2.32
CA LEU A 115 5.78 1.91 1.73
C LEU A 115 4.81 3.05 1.41
N TYR A 116 5.33 4.26 1.25
CA TYR A 116 4.50 5.43 0.95
C TYR A 116 5.14 6.35 -0.11
N SER A 117 4.29 7.13 -0.76
CA SER A 117 4.68 8.25 -1.63
C SER A 117 3.82 9.46 -1.25
N LEU A 118 4.47 10.60 -1.02
CA LEU A 118 3.79 11.83 -0.61
C LEU A 118 3.24 12.56 -1.81
N ALA A 119 2.03 13.08 -1.70
CA ALA A 119 1.47 13.92 -2.74
C ALA A 119 2.14 15.30 -2.68
N PRO A 120 2.72 15.81 -3.79
CA PRO A 120 3.15 17.20 -3.86
C PRO A 120 2.01 18.16 -3.50
N ASP A 121 2.34 19.34 -3.01
CA ASP A 121 1.36 20.36 -2.63
C ASP A 121 0.36 20.63 -3.77
N GLY A 122 -0.93 20.65 -3.43
CA GLY A 122 -2.02 20.84 -4.40
C GLY A 122 -2.39 19.61 -5.24
N SER A 123 -1.53 18.59 -5.35
CA SER A 123 -1.90 17.32 -5.96
C SER A 123 -2.65 16.46 -4.94
N GLY A 124 -3.90 16.09 -5.24
CA GLY A 124 -4.71 15.29 -4.32
C GLY A 124 -4.26 13.83 -4.33
N SER A 125 -4.12 13.21 -3.15
CA SER A 125 -3.79 11.77 -3.04
C SER A 125 -4.80 10.83 -3.70
N ALA A 126 -6.03 11.31 -3.94
CA ALA A 126 -7.06 10.61 -4.72
C ALA A 126 -6.66 10.40 -6.19
N GLY A 127 -6.04 11.40 -6.82
CA GLY A 127 -5.59 11.28 -8.21
C GLY A 127 -4.45 10.29 -8.35
N MET A 128 -3.52 10.30 -7.39
CA MET A 128 -2.42 9.33 -7.33
C MET A 128 -2.92 7.90 -7.16
N GLU A 129 -3.80 7.66 -6.17
CA GLU A 129 -4.36 6.32 -5.91
C GLU A 129 -5.09 5.77 -7.13
N ARG A 130 -5.90 6.61 -7.78
CA ARG A 130 -6.64 6.20 -8.99
C ARG A 130 -5.70 5.76 -10.10
N LYS A 131 -4.70 6.57 -10.45
CA LYS A 131 -3.74 6.23 -11.53
C LYS A 131 -2.96 4.95 -11.21
N LEU A 132 -2.53 4.78 -9.95
CA LEU A 132 -1.83 3.57 -9.52
C LEU A 132 -2.70 2.31 -9.64
N ARG A 133 -3.97 2.40 -9.21
CA ARG A 133 -4.93 1.28 -9.34
C ARG A 133 -5.24 0.95 -10.79
N GLU A 134 -5.38 1.96 -11.65
CA GLU A 134 -5.60 1.77 -13.09
C GLU A 134 -4.40 1.10 -13.75
N ALA A 135 -3.18 1.57 -13.48
CA ALA A 135 -1.95 0.98 -14.00
C ALA A 135 -1.78 -0.47 -13.53
N PHE A 136 -2.01 -0.75 -12.24
CA PHE A 136 -1.99 -2.12 -11.71
C PHE A 136 -3.01 -3.01 -12.44
N LYS A 137 -4.24 -2.50 -12.66
CA LYS A 137 -5.30 -3.21 -13.39
C LYS A 137 -4.91 -3.52 -14.82
N LEU A 138 -4.25 -2.60 -15.52
CA LEU A 138 -3.77 -2.83 -16.87
C LEU A 138 -2.68 -3.91 -16.90
N LEU A 139 -1.76 -3.90 -15.93
CA LEU A 139 -0.66 -4.86 -15.85
C LEU A 139 -1.15 -6.27 -15.51
N HIS A 140 -1.98 -6.40 -14.48
CA HIS A 140 -2.38 -7.69 -13.91
C HIS A 140 -3.77 -8.18 -14.33
N ARG A 141 -4.50 -7.40 -15.14
CA ARG A 141 -5.91 -7.63 -15.53
C ARG A 141 -6.89 -7.72 -14.36
N THR A 142 -6.47 -7.26 -13.19
CA THR A 142 -7.27 -7.22 -11.96
C THR A 142 -6.67 -6.22 -10.98
N ARG A 143 -7.32 -6.01 -9.86
CA ARG A 143 -6.85 -5.14 -8.78
C ARG A 143 -6.01 -5.91 -7.77
N PRO A 144 -5.23 -5.23 -6.91
CA PRO A 144 -4.64 -5.89 -5.77
C PRO A 144 -5.74 -6.57 -4.93
N VAL A 145 -5.46 -7.77 -4.42
CA VAL A 145 -6.45 -8.61 -3.74
C VAL A 145 -7.18 -7.90 -2.58
N GLY A 146 -6.50 -6.96 -1.92
CA GLY A 146 -7.03 -6.16 -0.83
C GLY A 146 -8.02 -5.07 -1.24
N ASN A 147 -7.98 -4.64 -2.49
CA ASN A 147 -8.78 -3.51 -2.96
C ASN A 147 -10.22 -3.89 -3.31
N GLY A 148 -10.57 -5.19 -3.24
CA GLY A 148 -11.91 -5.70 -3.54
C GLY A 148 -12.30 -5.68 -5.02
N ILE A 149 -13.48 -6.20 -5.31
CA ILE A 149 -14.15 -6.09 -6.61
C ILE A 149 -15.05 -4.84 -6.53
N ASP A 150 -15.08 -3.98 -7.54
CA ASP A 150 -16.16 -2.97 -7.59
C ASP A 150 -17.49 -3.72 -7.71
N ALA A 151 -18.45 -3.34 -6.87
CA ALA A 151 -19.85 -3.73 -7.01
C ALA A 151 -20.44 -3.07 -8.26
#